data_AF-A0AAT9GRF9-F1
#
_entry.id   AF-A0AAT9GRF9-F1
#
_cell.length_a   1.000
_cell.length_b   1.000
_cell.length_c   1.000
_cell.angle_alpha   90.00
_cell.angle_beta   90.00
_cell.angle_gamma   90.00
#
_symmetry.space_group_name_H-M   'P 1'
#
loop_
_entity.id
_entity.type
_entity.pdbx_description
1 polymer ?
#
loop_
_entity_poly.entity_id
_entity_poly.type
_entity_poly.pdbx_seq_one_letter_code
_entity_poly.pdbx_strand_id
1 'polypeptide(L)'
;MSSTTRWIPKWNIINIEIEGKQIEVCYDEITKLYACPYCTPICKKGGIPEQGSYFFNVDDLKEHIKAHKLSLWIKSKKVEEEEEEEKIKVGEEEEEEGEE
;
A
#
# COMPACT_ATOMS: atom_id res chain seq x y z
N MET A 1 -32.75 5.92 -10.67
CA MET A 1 -32.08 5.41 -9.45
C MET A 1 -30.63 5.18 -9.83
N SER A 2 -29.69 5.98 -9.31
CA SER A 2 -28.26 5.79 -9.58
C SER A 2 -27.79 4.52 -8.91
N SER A 3 -27.77 3.42 -9.66
CA SER A 3 -27.17 2.17 -9.23
C SER A 3 -25.66 2.31 -9.29
N THR A 4 -25.07 2.85 -8.22
CA THR A 4 -23.61 2.83 -8.11
C THR A 4 -23.20 1.36 -7.97
N THR A 5 -22.49 0.83 -8.97
CA THR A 5 -21.92 -0.53 -8.94
C THR A 5 -20.64 -0.55 -8.09
N ARG A 6 -20.64 0.20 -6.99
CA ARG A 6 -19.50 0.28 -6.08
C ARG A 6 -19.53 -0.97 -5.21
N TRP A 7 -18.44 -1.71 -5.17
CA TRP A 7 -18.26 -2.81 -4.24
C TRP A 7 -18.37 -2.29 -2.80
N ILE A 8 -19.19 -2.96 -2.00
CA ILE A 8 -19.39 -2.68 -0.57
C ILE A 8 -18.90 -3.93 0.17
N PRO A 9 -17.65 -3.97 0.66
CA PRO A 9 -17.12 -5.12 1.37
C PRO A 9 -17.81 -5.36 2.71
N LYS A 10 -17.85 -6.62 3.14
CA LYS A 10 -18.23 -7.00 4.50
C LYS A 10 -17.02 -7.63 5.19
N TRP A 11 -16.29 -6.80 5.92
CA TRP A 11 -15.06 -7.18 6.58
C TRP A 11 -15.31 -8.06 7.81
N ASN A 12 -14.56 -9.16 7.89
CA ASN A 12 -14.43 -10.02 9.05
C ASN A 12 -12.95 -10.13 9.41
N ILE A 13 -12.61 -9.98 10.70
CA ILE A 13 -11.22 -10.01 11.15
C ILE A 13 -10.89 -11.46 11.53
N ILE A 14 -9.91 -12.03 10.84
CA ILE A 14 -9.43 -13.38 11.11
C ILE A 14 -7.97 -13.35 11.56
N ASN A 15 -7.60 -14.30 12.41
CA ASN A 15 -6.22 -14.45 12.86
C ASN A 15 -5.53 -15.53 12.01
N ILE A 16 -4.43 -15.16 11.38
CA ILE A 16 -3.56 -16.09 10.66
C ILE A 16 -2.22 -16.20 11.39
N GLU A 17 -1.64 -17.40 11.37
CA GLU A 17 -0.30 -17.64 11.90
C GLU A 17 0.76 -17.48 10.80
N ILE A 18 1.72 -16.59 11.05
CA ILE A 18 2.89 -16.35 10.18
C ILE A 18 4.14 -16.42 11.05
N GLU A 19 5.00 -17.41 10.82
CA GLU A 19 6.29 -17.58 11.53
C GLU A 19 6.14 -17.62 13.06
N GLY A 20 5.08 -18.26 13.56
CA GLY A 20 4.77 -18.35 14.99
C GLY A 20 4.19 -17.07 15.61
N LYS A 21 3.84 -16.06 14.80
CA LYS A 21 3.13 -14.85 15.24
C LYS A 21 1.70 -14.88 14.70
N GLN A 22 0.74 -14.56 15.56
CA GLN A 22 -0.66 -14.36 15.14
C GLN A 22 -0.82 -12.94 14.59
N ILE A 23 -1.32 -12.83 13.37
CA ILE A 23 -1.56 -11.56 12.69
C ILE A 23 -3.04 -11.50 12.32
N GLU A 24 -3.67 -10.38 12.69
CA GLU A 24 -5.03 -10.07 12.30
C GLU A 24 -5.07 -9.58 10.85
N VAL A 25 -5.83 -10.25 10.01
CA VAL A 25 -6.08 -9.89 8.61
C VAL A 25 -7.57 -9.74 8.35
N CYS A 26 -7.92 -8.93 7.35
CA CYS A 26 -9.31 -8.70 6.99
C CYS A 26 -9.74 -9.68 5.89
N TYR A 27 -10.90 -10.28 6.05
CA TYR A 27 -11.53 -11.15 5.08
C TYR A 27 -12.85 -10.53 4.62
N ASP A 28 -13.05 -10.39 3.31
CA ASP A 28 -14.34 -9.95 2.77
C ASP A 28 -15.26 -11.15 2.60
N GLU A 29 -16.36 -11.18 3.34
CA GLU A 29 -17.34 -12.27 3.26
C GLU A 29 -18.10 -12.30 1.93
N ILE A 30 -18.14 -11.18 1.20
CA ILE A 30 -18.88 -11.04 -0.06
C ILE A 30 -18.04 -11.58 -1.22
N THR A 31 -16.83 -11.05 -1.41
CA THR A 31 -15.94 -11.48 -2.50
C THR A 31 -15.09 -12.69 -2.15
N LYS A 32 -15.10 -13.12 -0.88
CA LYS A 32 -14.26 -14.21 -0.35
C LYS A 32 -12.77 -13.93 -0.49
N LEU A 33 -12.38 -12.66 -0.53
CA LEU A 33 -11.00 -12.21 -0.67
C LEU A 33 -10.39 -11.88 0.69
N TYR A 34 -9.10 -12.16 0.82
CA TYR A 34 -8.28 -11.70 1.93
C TYR A 34 -7.60 -10.39 1.58
N ALA A 35 -7.69 -9.40 2.46
CA ALA A 35 -7.02 -8.12 2.32
C ALA A 35 -5.77 -8.05 3.22
N CYS A 36 -4.67 -7.52 2.66
CA CYS A 36 -3.47 -7.27 3.44
C CYS A 36 -3.70 -6.13 4.45
N PRO A 37 -3.46 -6.36 5.77
CA PRO A 37 -3.70 -5.33 6.80
C PRO A 37 -2.75 -4.13 6.68
N TYR A 38 -1.61 -4.29 6.00
CA TYR A 38 -0.63 -3.22 5.76
C TYR A 38 -0.98 -2.36 4.55
N CYS A 39 -1.46 -2.98 3.46
CA CYS A 39 -1.91 -2.26 2.27
C CYS A 39 -3.26 -1.56 2.49
N THR A 40 -4.11 -2.15 3.32
CA THR A 40 -5.51 -1.74 3.47
C THR A 40 -5.88 -1.57 4.95
N PRO A 41 -5.25 -0.63 5.68
CA PRO A 41 -5.45 -0.49 7.13
C PRO A 41 -6.89 -0.12 7.51
N ILE A 42 -7.64 0.49 6.58
CA ILE A 42 -9.03 0.90 6.80
C ILE A 42 -10.01 -0.29 6.91
N CYS A 43 -9.63 -1.48 6.44
CA CYS A 43 -10.48 -2.67 6.53
C CYS A 43 -10.78 -3.04 8.00
N LYS A 44 -9.80 -2.84 8.90
CA LYS A 44 -9.98 -3.06 10.36
C LYS A 44 -10.99 -2.10 10.98
N LYS A 45 -11.22 -0.94 10.35
CA LYS A 45 -12.20 0.07 10.79
C LYS A 45 -13.55 -0.06 10.08
N GLY A 46 -13.72 -1.07 9.21
CA GLY A 46 -14.96 -1.28 8.47
C GLY A 46 -15.17 -0.33 7.28
N GLY A 47 -14.15 0.42 6.86
CA GLY A 47 -14.29 1.36 5.74
C GLY A 47 -14.12 0.71 4.37
N ILE A 48 -14.52 1.44 3.33
CA ILE A 48 -14.31 1.02 1.93
C ILE A 48 -12.96 1.58 1.49
N PRO A 49 -11.96 0.73 1.24
CA PRO A 49 -10.67 1.17 0.74
C PRO A 49 -10.75 1.65 -0.72
N GLU A 50 -10.01 2.70 -1.03
CA GLU A 50 -9.84 3.16 -2.42
C GLU A 50 -8.79 2.35 -3.17
N GLN A 51 -7.80 1.82 -2.46
CA GLN A 51 -6.72 1.01 -2.98
C GLN A 51 -6.32 -0.07 -1.96
N GLY A 52 -5.81 -1.20 -2.45
CA GLY A 52 -5.45 -2.33 -1.61
C GLY A 52 -5.00 -3.56 -2.38
N SER A 53 -4.31 -4.45 -1.70
CA SER A 53 -3.90 -5.76 -2.23
C SER A 53 -4.85 -6.84 -1.67
N TYR A 54 -5.49 -7.57 -2.58
CA TYR A 54 -6.44 -8.63 -2.27
C TYR A 54 -5.96 -9.97 -2.82
N PHE A 55 -6.22 -11.04 -2.07
CA PHE A 55 -5.72 -12.38 -2.35
C PHE A 55 -6.86 -13.40 -2.23
N PHE A 56 -6.86 -14.40 -3.11
CA PHE A 56 -7.81 -15.51 -3.04
C PHE A 56 -7.34 -16.60 -2.06
N ASN A 57 -6.03 -16.80 -1.95
CA ASN A 57 -5.43 -17.81 -1.08
C ASN A 57 -4.76 -17.17 0.14
N VAL A 58 -4.83 -17.88 1.25
CA VAL A 58 -4.15 -17.48 2.49
C VAL A 58 -2.63 -17.56 2.32
N ASP A 59 -2.10 -18.55 1.59
CA ASP A 59 -0.65 -18.70 1.40
C ASP A 59 -0.05 -17.54 0.59
N ASP A 60 -0.74 -17.07 -0.46
CA ASP A 60 -0.33 -15.87 -1.21
C ASP A 60 -0.29 -14.63 -0.32
N LEU A 61 -1.30 -14.47 0.55
CA LEU A 61 -1.33 -13.38 1.53
C LEU A 61 -0.16 -13.49 2.51
N LYS A 62 0.18 -14.70 2.98
CA LYS A 62 1.29 -14.91 3.92
C LYS A 62 2.62 -14.51 3.28
N GLU A 63 2.88 -14.96 2.05
CA GLU A 63 4.10 -14.58 1.31
C GLU A 63 4.14 -13.08 1.04
N HIS A 64 3.02 -12.46 0.72
CA HIS A 64 2.93 -11.00 0.56
C HIS A 64 3.22 -10.24 1.87
N ILE A 65 2.70 -10.71 3.00
CA ILE A 65 2.98 -10.13 4.32
C ILE A 65 4.46 -10.32 4.71
N LYS A 66 5.06 -11.47 4.39
CA LYS A 66 6.51 -11.68 4.58
C LYS A 66 7.32 -10.72 3.72
N ALA A 67 6.91 -10.49 2.47
CA ALA A 67 7.56 -9.53 1.58
C ALA A 67 7.53 -8.11 2.16
N HIS A 68 6.47 -7.70 2.87
CA HIS A 68 6.48 -6.42 3.59
C HIS A 68 7.61 -6.31 4.62
N LYS A 69 7.95 -7.40 5.34
CA LYS A 69 9.07 -7.42 6.29
C LYS A 69 10.43 -7.31 5.59
N LEU A 70 10.55 -7.90 4.41
CA LEU A 70 11.76 -7.83 3.58
C LEU A 70 11.89 -6.48 2.83
N SER A 71 10.76 -5.80 2.60
CA SER A 71 10.69 -4.56 1.81
C SER A 71 11.10 -3.29 2.57
N LEU A 72 12.00 -3.41 3.56
CA LEU A 72 12.80 -2.29 4.06
C LEU A 72 13.70 -1.64 2.97
N TRP A 73 13.64 -2.12 1.71
CA TRP A 73 14.53 -1.69 0.63
C TRP A 73 13.93 -0.74 -0.43
N ILE A 74 12.63 -0.45 -0.45
CA ILE A 74 12.06 0.43 -1.50
C ILE A 74 11.66 1.81 -0.96
N LYS A 75 11.56 1.98 0.37
CA LYS A 75 11.23 3.28 0.96
C LYS A 75 12.43 4.15 1.34
N SER A 76 13.65 3.61 1.24
CA SER A 76 14.89 4.38 1.38
C SER A 76 15.38 5.00 0.06
N LYS A 77 14.87 4.59 -1.11
CA LYS A 77 15.30 5.14 -2.40
C LYS A 77 14.44 6.30 -2.92
N LYS A 78 13.23 6.50 -2.39
CA LYS A 78 12.36 7.61 -2.83
C LYS A 78 12.74 8.98 -2.26
N VAL A 79 13.61 9.02 -1.23
CA VAL A 79 14.09 10.29 -0.67
C VAL A 79 15.31 10.81 -1.43
N GLU A 80 16.08 9.95 -2.10
CA GLU A 80 17.25 10.39 -2.89
C GLU A 80 16.87 10.89 -4.31
N GLU A 81 15.85 10.33 -4.95
CA GLU A 81 15.43 10.77 -6.31
C GLU A 81 14.69 12.12 -6.31
N GLU A 82 13.93 12.47 -5.26
CA GLU A 82 13.29 13.79 -5.19
C GLU A 82 14.27 14.93 -4.83
N GLU A 83 15.39 14.64 -4.13
CA GLU A 83 16.39 15.66 -3.77
C GLU A 83 17.42 15.94 -4.90
N GLU A 84 17.62 15.01 -5.83
CA GLU A 84 18.55 15.17 -6.95
C GLU A 84 17.91 15.93 -8.13
N GLU A 85 16.60 15.75 -8.40
CA GLU A 85 15.89 16.52 -9.43
C GLU A 85 15.64 17.99 -9.05
N GLU A 86 15.55 18.33 -7.76
CA GLU A 86 15.42 19.74 -7.32
C GLU A 86 16.74 20.52 -7.40
N LYS A 87 17.90 19.87 -7.25
CA LYS A 87 19.21 20.56 -7.37
C LYS A 87 19.59 20.89 -8.80
N ILE A 88 19.11 20.14 -9.78
CA ILE A 88 19.46 20.35 -11.20
C ILE A 88 18.68 21.55 -11.78
N LYS A 89 17.46 21.83 -11.30
CA LYS A 89 16.66 22.96 -11.79
C LYS A 89 17.10 24.32 -11.26
N VAL A 90 17.71 24.39 -10.07
CA VAL A 90 18.16 25.66 -9.48
C VAL A 90 19.50 26.12 -10.06
N GLY A 91 20.32 25.22 -10.61
CA GLY A 91 21.64 25.58 -11.16
C GLY A 91 21.64 26.15 -12.57
N GLU A 92 20.55 26.01 -13.34
CA GLU A 92 20.50 26.46 -14.75
C GLU A 92 19.87 27.85 -14.92
N GLU A 93 19.16 28.39 -13.91
CA GLU A 93 18.50 29.71 -14.00
C GLU A 93 19.36 30.89 -13.48
N GLU A 94 20.52 30.65 -12.84
CA GLU A 94 21.36 31.75 -12.28
C GLU A 94 22.57 32.17 -13.14
N GLU A 95 22.83 31.56 -14.30
CA GLU A 95 24.00 31.90 -15.16
C GLU A 95 23.69 32.77 -16.40
N GLU A 96 22.45 33.20 -16.65
CA GLU A 96 22.10 33.95 -17.88
C GLU A 96 21.58 35.40 -17.67
N GLU A 97 21.92 36.08 -16.57
CA GLU A 97 21.76 37.55 -16.47
C GLU A 97 23.03 38.22 -15.90
N GLY A 98 24.05 38.35 -16.75
CA GLY A 98 25.32 38.98 -16.35
C GLY A 98 26.29 39.33 -17.47
N GLU A 99 25.82 39.68 -18.67
CA GLU A 99 26.64 40.34 -19.69
C GLU A 99 25.85 41.46 -20.38
N GLU A 100 25.95 42.69 -19.85
CA GLU A 100 26.12 43.91 -20.64
C GLU A 100 26.77 45.03 -19.83
#